data_AF-A0A2V3PJ41-F1
#
_entry.id   AF-A0A2V3PJ41-F1
#
_cell.length_a   1.000
_cell.length_b   1.000
_cell.length_c   1.000
_cell.angle_alpha   90.00
_cell.angle_beta   90.00
_cell.angle_gamma   90.00
#
_symmetry.space_group_name_H-M   'P 1'
#
loop_
_entity.id
_entity.type
_entity.pdbx_description
1 polymer ?
#
loop_
_entity_poly.entity_id
_entity_poly.type
_entity_poly.pdbx_seq_one_letter_code
_entity_poly.pdbx_strand_id
1 'polypeptide(L)'
;MKYLYILFCFVLIGCSNNRQTSNSKADAVSNSSYFEIHDGGSDQYNSKTGSFTRLYKNGFKIYKVLLSDNEKESIDSLFKVTNFHGFPPEFAIDWKSNGEITMISPSFETSIELREKGTCKKVILDFINLNNPINHKDKALEYEKLYFEIWKRIWDKDEYKNIPKSDFEYL
;
A
#
# COMPACT_ATOMS: atom_id res chain seq x y z
N MET A 1 -49.85 52.17 -2.94
CA MET A 1 -49.27 51.48 -4.11
C MET A 1 -47.79 51.78 -4.13
N LYS A 2 -46.97 50.73 -3.94
CA LYS A 2 -45.96 50.23 -4.89
C LYS A 2 -44.72 51.11 -5.03
N TYR A 3 -43.69 50.59 -4.37
CA TYR A 3 -42.26 50.85 -4.41
C TYR A 3 -41.67 51.26 -5.77
N LEU A 4 -40.59 52.06 -5.72
CA LEU A 4 -39.21 51.61 -5.97
C LEU A 4 -38.42 52.65 -6.79
N TYR A 5 -37.60 53.42 -6.08
CA TYR A 5 -36.47 54.23 -6.55
C TYR A 5 -35.41 53.98 -5.45
N ILE A 6 -34.10 53.81 -5.66
CA ILE A 6 -33.22 53.88 -6.81
C ILE A 6 -31.83 53.39 -6.29
N LEU A 7 -30.91 53.13 -7.22
CA LEU A 7 -29.44 53.18 -7.07
C LEU A 7 -28.69 52.05 -6.33
N PHE A 8 -27.95 51.35 -7.19
CA PHE A 8 -26.56 50.92 -7.02
C PHE A 8 -25.66 51.98 -6.34
N CYS A 9 -24.94 51.59 -5.29
CA CYS A 9 -23.65 52.18 -4.95
C CYS A 9 -22.71 51.06 -4.47
N PHE A 10 -21.65 50.84 -5.25
CA PHE A 10 -20.46 50.12 -4.83
C PHE A 10 -19.80 50.85 -3.66
N VAL A 11 -19.48 50.11 -2.59
CA VAL A 11 -18.42 50.49 -1.66
C VAL A 11 -17.57 49.25 -1.39
N LEU A 12 -16.40 49.23 -2.05
CA LEU A 12 -15.24 48.44 -1.67
C LEU A 12 -14.48 49.19 -0.58
N ILE A 13 -14.50 48.68 0.65
CA ILE A 13 -13.51 48.89 1.71
C ILE A 13 -13.57 47.59 2.55
N GLY A 14 -12.55 46.74 2.72
CA GLY A 14 -11.12 47.02 2.77
C GLY A 14 -10.62 46.83 4.21
N CYS A 15 -10.17 45.61 4.53
CA CYS A 15 -9.27 45.22 5.64
C CYS A 15 -9.75 45.34 7.11
N SER A 16 -9.77 44.22 7.83
CA SER A 16 -8.82 44.00 8.93
C SER A 16 -8.88 42.57 9.48
N ASN A 17 -7.69 42.05 9.75
CA ASN A 17 -7.40 40.76 10.35
C ASN A 17 -8.11 40.54 11.69
N ASN A 18 -8.75 39.39 11.82
CA ASN A 18 -8.68 38.59 13.03
C ASN A 18 -8.74 37.11 12.63
N ARG A 19 -7.64 36.62 12.04
CA ARG A 19 -7.29 35.20 12.18
C ARG A 19 -6.95 35.02 13.65
N GLN A 20 -7.98 34.71 14.43
CA GLN A 20 -7.82 34.21 15.77
C GLN A 20 -7.09 32.88 15.64
N THR A 21 -5.78 32.94 15.83
CA THR A 21 -4.85 31.84 15.99
C THR A 21 -5.34 31.03 17.19
N SER A 22 -6.27 30.12 16.93
CA SER A 22 -6.50 29.00 17.83
C SER A 22 -5.21 28.19 17.78
N ASN A 23 -4.40 28.36 18.82
CA ASN A 23 -3.34 27.45 19.21
C ASN A 23 -3.96 26.06 19.44
N SER A 24 -4.29 25.36 18.37
CA SER A 24 -4.44 23.94 18.38
C SER A 24 -3.02 23.37 18.30
N LYS A 25 -2.50 22.95 19.45
CA LYS A 25 -1.51 21.87 19.53
C LYS A 25 -2.17 20.57 19.02
N ALA A 26 -2.53 20.55 17.76
CA ALA A 26 -3.07 19.41 17.05
C ALA A 26 -2.76 19.65 15.57
N ASP A 27 -1.51 19.34 15.21
CA ASP A 27 -1.10 18.82 13.90
C ASP A 27 0.42 18.62 13.90
N ALA A 28 0.90 17.85 14.89
CA ALA A 28 1.97 16.91 14.57
C ALA A 28 1.27 15.69 13.96
N VAL A 29 0.74 15.84 12.74
CA VAL A 29 0.19 14.72 11.99
C VAL A 29 1.34 13.75 11.78
N SER A 30 1.23 12.63 12.48
CA SER A 30 2.01 11.42 12.38
C SER A 30 2.43 11.13 10.93
N ASN A 31 3.64 11.53 10.57
CA ASN A 31 4.35 11.07 9.38
C ASN A 31 4.93 9.67 9.64
N SER A 32 4.17 8.76 10.27
CA SER A 32 4.60 7.38 10.45
C SER A 32 4.64 6.68 9.09
N SER A 33 5.71 5.93 8.83
CA SER A 33 5.75 5.04 7.67
C SER A 33 4.63 4.02 7.79
N TYR A 34 4.06 3.65 6.65
CA TYR A 34 3.16 2.50 6.58
C TYR A 34 3.30 1.84 5.22
N PHE A 35 2.81 0.61 5.14
CA PHE A 35 2.86 -0.17 3.92
C PHE A 35 1.52 -0.84 3.65
N GLU A 36 1.30 -1.12 2.38
CA GLU A 36 0.24 -1.98 1.88
C GLU A 36 0.88 -3.16 1.15
N ILE A 37 0.34 -4.36 1.33
CA ILE A 37 0.85 -5.57 0.70
C ILE A 37 -0.32 -6.36 0.12
N HIS A 38 -0.17 -6.82 -1.12
CA HIS A 38 -1.17 -7.57 -1.87
C HIS A 38 -0.59 -8.90 -2.31
N ASP A 39 -1.37 -9.98 -2.19
CA ASP A 39 -0.95 -11.30 -2.62
C ASP A 39 -1.10 -11.57 -4.12
N GLY A 40 -1.60 -10.58 -4.86
CA GLY A 40 -1.90 -10.66 -6.28
C GLY A 40 -3.22 -11.35 -6.60
N GLY A 41 -3.86 -11.97 -5.61
CA GLY A 41 -5.11 -12.66 -5.75
C GLY A 41 -6.19 -12.07 -4.84
N SER A 42 -6.27 -12.60 -3.63
CA SER A 42 -7.45 -12.48 -2.77
C SER A 42 -7.21 -11.63 -1.53
N ASP A 43 -5.96 -11.52 -1.08
CA ASP A 43 -5.62 -10.96 0.21
C ASP A 43 -4.82 -9.66 0.06
N GLN A 44 -5.18 -8.68 0.88
CA GLN A 44 -4.43 -7.43 1.02
C GLN A 44 -4.37 -7.01 2.49
N TYR A 45 -3.31 -6.31 2.86
CA TYR A 45 -3.14 -5.79 4.20
C TYR A 45 -2.63 -4.35 4.17
N ASN A 46 -3.18 -3.49 5.02
CA ASN A 46 -2.77 -2.10 5.21
C ASN A 46 -2.26 -1.89 6.64
N SER A 47 -0.97 -1.61 6.81
CA SER A 47 -0.35 -1.52 8.14
C SER A 47 -0.67 -0.24 8.91
N LYS A 48 -1.14 0.81 8.22
CA LYS A 48 -1.62 2.05 8.85
C LYS A 48 -2.88 1.81 9.66
N THR A 49 -3.80 1.05 9.06
CA THR A 49 -5.11 0.77 9.64
C THR A 49 -5.18 -0.60 10.29
N GLY A 50 -4.24 -1.50 10.04
CA GLY A 50 -4.34 -2.91 10.40
C GLY A 50 -5.51 -3.62 9.71
N SER A 51 -5.93 -3.12 8.56
CA SER A 51 -7.03 -3.69 7.78
C SER A 51 -6.49 -4.82 6.94
N PHE A 52 -7.00 -6.03 7.16
CA PHE A 52 -6.79 -7.18 6.30
C PHE A 52 -8.06 -7.42 5.48
N THR A 53 -7.98 -7.38 4.16
CA THR A 53 -9.13 -7.64 3.27
C THR A 53 -8.90 -8.96 2.56
N ARG A 54 -9.95 -9.77 2.47
CA ARG A 54 -9.97 -11.04 1.73
C ARG A 54 -11.16 -11.09 0.78
N LEU A 55 -10.93 -11.54 -0.45
CA LEU A 55 -11.98 -11.85 -1.42
C LEU A 55 -12.67 -13.16 -1.08
N TYR A 56 -13.99 -13.19 -1.16
CA TYR A 56 -14.87 -14.36 -1.07
C TYR A 56 -15.80 -14.39 -2.29
N LYS A 57 -16.53 -15.49 -2.51
CA LYS A 57 -17.55 -15.60 -3.57
C LYS A 57 -18.58 -14.47 -3.52
N ASN A 58 -18.89 -13.96 -2.33
CA ASN A 58 -19.86 -12.87 -2.12
C ASN A 58 -19.23 -11.48 -2.02
N GLY A 59 -17.95 -11.33 -2.39
CA GLY A 59 -17.23 -10.07 -2.40
C GLY A 59 -16.16 -9.97 -1.31
N PHE A 60 -15.66 -8.75 -1.10
CA PHE A 60 -14.59 -8.49 -0.14
C PHE A 60 -15.13 -8.41 1.29
N LYS A 61 -14.41 -9.03 2.22
CA LYS A 61 -14.61 -8.84 3.66
C LYS A 61 -13.35 -8.24 4.28
N ILE A 62 -13.55 -7.42 5.30
CA ILE A 62 -12.48 -6.72 6.00
C ILE A 62 -12.41 -7.23 7.44
N TYR A 63 -11.20 -7.53 7.87
CA TYR A 63 -10.84 -7.99 9.21
C TYR A 63 -9.80 -7.05 9.81
N LYS A 64 -9.72 -7.05 11.13
CA LYS A 64 -8.75 -6.26 11.87
C LYS A 64 -7.60 -7.18 12.32
N VAL A 65 -6.40 -6.93 11.81
CA VAL A 65 -5.17 -7.64 12.17
C VAL A 65 -4.15 -6.58 12.57
N LEU A 66 -3.73 -6.56 13.84
CA LEU A 66 -2.87 -5.49 14.36
C LEU A 66 -1.44 -5.99 14.56
N LEU A 67 -0.51 -5.48 13.77
CA LEU A 67 0.91 -5.59 14.07
C LEU A 67 1.25 -4.72 15.28
N SER A 68 1.99 -5.30 16.23
CA SER A 68 2.62 -4.59 17.36
C SER A 68 3.70 -3.63 16.86
N ASP A 69 4.11 -2.71 17.73
CA ASP A 69 5.15 -1.73 17.37
C ASP A 69 6.49 -2.41 17.08
N ASN A 70 6.87 -3.43 17.84
CA ASN A 70 8.07 -4.24 17.57
C ASN A 70 8.02 -4.93 16.19
N GLU A 71 6.85 -5.46 15.80
CA GLU A 71 6.68 -6.08 14.47
C GLU A 71 6.81 -5.04 13.36
N LYS A 72 6.23 -3.85 13.53
CA LYS A 72 6.36 -2.74 12.58
C LYS A 72 7.80 -2.25 12.45
N GLU A 73 8.49 -2.04 13.57
CA GLU A 73 9.90 -1.64 13.59
C GLU A 73 10.81 -2.69 12.91
N SER A 74 10.52 -3.97 13.12
CA SER A 74 11.21 -5.05 12.44
C SER A 74 10.99 -5.01 10.92
N ILE A 75 9.76 -4.77 10.46
CA ILE A 75 9.45 -4.63 9.03
C ILE A 75 10.10 -3.37 8.44
N ASP A 76 10.06 -2.24 9.14
CA ASP A 76 10.76 -1.02 8.73
C ASP A 76 12.27 -1.24 8.58
N SER A 77 12.86 -2.08 9.45
CA SER A 77 14.26 -2.47 9.34
C SER A 77 14.52 -3.33 8.11
N LEU A 78 13.61 -4.25 7.76
CA LEU A 78 13.70 -5.03 6.53
C LEU A 78 13.70 -4.13 5.29
N PHE A 79 12.79 -3.17 5.19
CA PHE A 79 12.75 -2.21 4.07
C PHE A 79 14.05 -1.43 3.89
N LYS A 80 14.70 -1.05 5.00
CA LYS A 80 15.99 -0.36 4.99
C LYS A 80 17.13 -1.28 4.55
N VAL A 81 17.20 -2.50 5.11
CA VAL A 81 18.25 -3.47 4.80
C VAL A 81 18.19 -3.91 3.33
N THR A 82 16.99 -4.09 2.78
CA THR A 82 16.81 -4.45 1.37
C THR A 82 16.93 -3.26 0.41
N ASN A 83 17.13 -2.04 0.93
CA ASN A 83 17.11 -0.80 0.16
C ASN A 83 15.89 -0.74 -0.79
N PHE A 84 14.68 -0.88 -0.24
CA PHE A 84 13.44 -1.06 -1.01
C PHE A 84 13.19 0.02 -2.08
N HIS A 85 13.58 1.27 -1.81
CA HIS A 85 13.50 2.37 -2.79
C HIS A 85 14.36 2.15 -4.04
N GLY A 86 15.43 1.37 -3.92
CA GLY A 86 16.33 0.98 -5.00
C GLY A 86 15.84 -0.19 -5.86
N PHE A 87 14.67 -0.76 -5.58
CA PHE A 87 14.02 -1.74 -6.45
C PHE A 87 13.39 -1.06 -7.68
N PRO A 88 13.32 -1.74 -8.84
CA PRO A 88 12.48 -1.27 -9.93
C PRO A 88 11.00 -1.24 -9.49
N PRO A 89 10.13 -0.46 -10.16
CA PRO A 89 8.69 -0.50 -9.88
C PRO A 89 8.05 -1.86 -10.19
N GLU A 90 8.64 -2.61 -11.12
CA GLU A 90 8.19 -3.93 -11.52
C GLU A 90 9.39 -4.79 -11.92
N PHE A 91 9.38 -6.06 -11.52
CA PHE A 91 10.35 -7.05 -11.95
C PHE A 91 9.81 -7.83 -13.17
N ALA A 92 10.08 -7.29 -14.35
CA ALA A 92 9.60 -7.86 -15.62
C ALA A 92 10.59 -8.86 -16.25
N ILE A 93 10.02 -9.79 -17.04
CA ILE A 93 10.76 -10.70 -17.91
C ILE A 93 11.65 -9.91 -18.88
N ASP A 94 12.89 -10.36 -19.04
CA ASP A 94 13.76 -9.88 -20.10
C ASP A 94 13.43 -10.60 -21.41
N TRP A 95 12.51 -10.02 -22.17
CA TRP A 95 12.09 -10.52 -23.48
C TRP A 95 13.20 -10.51 -24.55
N LYS A 96 14.36 -9.90 -24.28
CA LYS A 96 15.52 -9.91 -25.17
C LYS A 96 16.51 -11.03 -24.83
N SER A 97 16.30 -11.74 -23.73
CA SER A 97 17.11 -12.88 -23.35
C SER A 97 16.93 -14.03 -24.35
N ASN A 98 18.01 -14.78 -24.59
CA ASN A 98 17.96 -16.01 -25.39
C ASN A 98 17.47 -17.23 -24.57
N GLY A 99 17.09 -17.04 -23.32
CA GLY A 99 16.56 -18.11 -22.46
C GLY A 99 15.13 -18.51 -22.84
N GLU A 100 14.77 -19.76 -22.55
CA GLU A 100 13.39 -20.21 -22.68
C GLU A 100 12.50 -19.46 -21.68
N ILE A 101 11.34 -18.99 -22.16
CA ILE A 101 10.35 -18.29 -21.36
C ILE A 101 9.15 -19.22 -21.17
N THR A 102 8.86 -19.56 -19.93
CA THR A 102 7.67 -20.32 -19.55
C THR A 102 6.58 -19.36 -19.06
N MET A 103 5.41 -19.43 -19.67
CA MET A 103 4.21 -18.72 -19.22
C MET A 103 3.24 -19.71 -18.59
N ILE A 104 2.79 -19.41 -17.36
CA ILE A 104 1.78 -20.20 -16.64
C ILE A 104 0.56 -19.31 -16.44
N SER A 105 -0.64 -19.87 -16.63
CA SER A 105 -1.92 -19.19 -16.40
C SER A 105 -2.82 -20.05 -15.49
N PRO A 106 -3.49 -19.46 -14.50
CA PRO A 106 -3.43 -18.05 -14.11
C PRO A 106 -2.09 -17.67 -13.47
N SER A 107 -1.76 -16.38 -13.51
CA SER A 107 -0.60 -15.80 -12.84
C SER A 107 -1.05 -14.61 -11.98
N PHE A 108 -0.32 -14.32 -10.91
CA PHE A 108 -0.75 -13.34 -9.90
C PHE A 108 0.40 -12.39 -9.55
N GLU A 109 0.14 -11.10 -9.75
CA GLU A 109 1.11 -10.04 -9.45
C GLU A 109 1.05 -9.64 -7.97
N THR A 110 2.05 -10.06 -7.20
CA THR A 110 2.20 -9.58 -5.83
C THR A 110 2.66 -8.13 -5.83
N SER A 111 2.31 -7.38 -4.78
CA SER A 111 2.83 -6.01 -4.63
C SER A 111 3.05 -5.60 -3.18
N ILE A 112 4.06 -4.75 -2.98
CA ILE A 112 4.28 -4.01 -1.73
C ILE A 112 4.33 -2.53 -2.08
N GLU A 113 3.59 -1.72 -1.34
CA GLU A 113 3.59 -0.27 -1.44
C GLU A 113 4.03 0.32 -0.11
N LEU A 114 5.17 1.02 -0.09
CA LEU A 114 5.70 1.72 1.08
C LEU A 114 5.43 3.22 0.98
N ARG A 115 4.86 3.80 2.02
CA ARG A 115 4.58 5.23 2.15
C ARG A 115 5.30 5.80 3.35
N GLU A 116 6.25 6.70 3.11
CA GLU A 116 7.03 7.35 4.16
C GLU A 116 7.40 8.79 3.77
N LYS A 117 7.29 9.73 4.71
CA LYS A 117 7.75 11.13 4.56
C LYS A 117 7.28 11.80 3.24
N GLY A 118 6.03 11.54 2.82
CA GLY A 118 5.45 12.09 1.59
C GLY A 118 5.87 11.38 0.29
N THR A 119 6.70 10.33 0.37
CA THR A 119 7.04 9.46 -0.76
C THR A 119 6.14 8.22 -0.77
N CYS A 120 5.89 7.69 -1.96
CA CYS A 120 5.17 6.43 -2.18
C CYS A 120 5.95 5.59 -3.19
N LYS A 121 6.36 4.38 -2.80
CA LYS A 121 7.07 3.43 -3.64
C LYS A 121 6.27 2.14 -3.69
N LYS A 122 5.77 1.78 -4.88
CA LYS A 122 5.17 0.48 -5.16
C LYS A 122 6.15 -0.39 -5.95
N VAL A 123 6.25 -1.66 -5.57
CA VAL A 123 7.05 -2.67 -6.25
C VAL A 123 6.18 -3.90 -6.50
N ILE A 124 6.16 -4.35 -7.75
CA ILE A 124 5.35 -5.46 -8.24
C ILE A 124 6.27 -6.60 -8.70
N LEU A 125 5.87 -7.83 -8.38
CA LEU A 125 6.48 -9.06 -8.90
C LEU A 125 5.42 -10.16 -9.03
N ASP A 126 5.33 -10.75 -10.21
CA ASP A 126 4.72 -12.06 -10.37
C ASP A 126 5.78 -13.14 -10.07
N PHE A 127 5.56 -13.96 -9.04
CA PHE A 127 6.53 -14.97 -8.64
C PHE A 127 6.76 -16.04 -9.72
N ILE A 128 5.83 -16.25 -10.65
CA ILE A 128 6.08 -17.15 -11.80
C ILE A 128 7.24 -16.62 -12.65
N ASN A 129 7.42 -15.30 -12.73
CA ASN A 129 8.53 -14.69 -13.46
C ASN A 129 9.89 -15.03 -12.82
N LEU A 130 9.94 -15.44 -11.55
CA LEU A 130 11.19 -15.93 -10.94
C LEU A 130 11.70 -17.23 -11.56
N ASN A 131 10.96 -17.91 -12.43
CA ASN A 131 11.48 -19.03 -13.21
C ASN A 131 11.99 -18.62 -14.60
N ASN A 132 11.78 -17.36 -14.99
CA ASN A 132 12.18 -16.82 -16.29
C ASN A 132 13.46 -15.97 -16.20
N PRO A 133 14.08 -15.64 -17.35
CA PRO A 133 15.03 -14.54 -17.44
C PRO A 133 14.33 -13.23 -17.03
N ILE A 134 14.75 -12.61 -15.94
CA ILE A 134 14.20 -11.34 -15.48
C ILE A 134 15.31 -10.33 -15.23
N ASN A 135 14.98 -9.06 -15.41
CA ASN A 135 15.87 -7.98 -15.05
C ASN A 135 16.09 -7.95 -13.54
N HIS A 136 17.33 -7.74 -13.10
CA HIS A 136 17.69 -7.62 -11.68
C HIS A 136 17.28 -8.83 -10.82
N LYS A 137 17.52 -10.06 -11.30
CA LYS A 137 17.17 -11.33 -10.64
C LYS A 137 17.43 -11.36 -9.13
N ASP A 138 18.62 -10.97 -8.70
CA ASP A 138 19.00 -11.00 -7.29
C ASP A 138 18.12 -10.10 -6.43
N LYS A 139 17.77 -8.91 -6.93
CA LYS A 139 16.85 -7.98 -6.25
C LYS A 139 15.42 -8.52 -6.21
N ALA A 140 14.99 -9.27 -7.24
CA ALA A 140 13.68 -9.91 -7.23
C ALA A 140 13.59 -11.01 -6.15
N LEU A 141 14.68 -11.77 -5.95
CA LEU A 141 14.77 -12.76 -4.87
C LEU A 141 14.83 -12.09 -3.49
N GLU A 142 15.45 -10.92 -3.37
CA GLU A 142 15.38 -10.11 -2.14
C GLU A 142 13.96 -9.59 -1.87
N TYR A 143 13.26 -9.13 -2.91
CA TYR A 143 11.85 -8.75 -2.82
C TYR A 143 10.98 -9.91 -2.35
N GLU A 144 11.15 -11.11 -2.92
CA GLU A 144 10.42 -12.31 -2.53
C GLU A 144 10.61 -12.62 -1.03
N LYS A 145 11.85 -12.58 -0.55
CA LYS A 145 12.15 -12.78 0.88
C LYS A 145 11.47 -11.74 1.76
N LEU A 146 11.57 -10.45 1.41
CA LEU A 146 10.92 -9.36 2.13
C LEU A 146 9.39 -9.57 2.19
N TYR A 147 8.81 -9.91 1.06
CA TYR A 147 7.38 -10.17 0.91
C TYR A 147 6.91 -11.29 1.84
N PHE A 148 7.59 -12.45 1.84
CA PHE A 148 7.21 -13.57 2.71
C PHE A 148 7.45 -13.27 4.18
N GLU A 149 8.49 -12.51 4.53
CA GLU A 149 8.75 -12.09 5.91
C GLU A 149 7.66 -11.16 6.45
N ILE A 150 7.12 -10.27 5.62
CA ILE A 150 5.98 -9.41 5.99
C ILE A 150 4.73 -10.27 6.18
N TRP A 151 4.41 -11.13 5.21
CA TRP A 151 3.23 -12.00 5.29
C TRP A 151 3.27 -12.94 6.48
N LYS A 152 4.43 -13.53 6.77
CA LYS A 152 4.62 -14.38 7.95
C LYS A 152 4.21 -13.67 9.24
N ARG A 153 4.63 -12.41 9.42
CA ARG A 153 4.24 -11.61 10.59
C ARG A 153 2.74 -11.36 10.66
N ILE A 154 2.06 -11.24 9.52
CA ILE A 154 0.60 -11.10 9.45
C ILE A 154 -0.09 -12.45 9.74
N TRP A 155 0.41 -13.55 9.20
CA TRP A 155 -0.16 -14.90 9.37
C TRP A 155 0.02 -15.45 10.78
N ASP A 156 1.10 -15.07 11.46
CA ASP A 156 1.39 -15.47 12.83
C ASP A 156 0.43 -14.83 13.85
N LYS A 157 -0.34 -13.79 13.45
CA LYS A 157 -1.34 -13.13 14.30
C LYS A 157 -2.53 -14.05 14.58
N ASP A 158 -2.96 -14.09 15.84
CA ASP A 158 -4.12 -14.89 16.23
C ASP A 158 -5.41 -14.35 15.59
N GLU A 159 -5.49 -13.04 15.36
CA GLU A 159 -6.59 -12.42 14.62
C GLU A 159 -6.67 -12.98 13.19
N TYR A 160 -5.54 -13.18 12.52
CA TYR A 160 -5.49 -13.75 11.17
C TYR A 160 -5.90 -15.23 11.17
N LYS A 161 -5.41 -16.03 12.13
CA LYS A 161 -5.72 -17.46 12.22
C LYS A 161 -7.21 -17.75 12.38
N ASN A 162 -7.97 -16.80 12.91
CA ASN A 162 -9.42 -16.89 13.06
C ASN A 162 -10.22 -16.44 11.82
N ILE A 163 -9.56 -15.94 10.78
CA ILE A 163 -10.21 -15.52 9.54
C ILE A 163 -10.56 -16.78 8.72
N PRO A 164 -11.82 -16.94 8.28
CA PRO A 164 -12.20 -18.03 7.39
C PRO A 164 -11.35 -18.07 6.13
N LYS A 165 -11.08 -19.28 5.62
CA LYS A 165 -10.47 -19.42 4.29
C LYS A 165 -11.39 -18.83 3.24
N SER A 166 -10.81 -18.25 2.19
CA SER A 166 -11.60 -17.81 1.03
C SER A 166 -12.31 -19.02 0.40
N ASP A 167 -13.56 -18.80 -0.01
CA ASP A 167 -14.33 -19.73 -0.83
C ASP A 167 -14.30 -19.33 -2.32
N PHE A 168 -13.55 -18.28 -2.68
CA PHE A 168 -13.35 -17.83 -4.05
C PHE A 168 -12.35 -18.76 -4.78
N GLU A 169 -12.65 -19.07 -6.03
CA GLU A 169 -11.85 -19.94 -6.88
C GLU A 169 -11.49 -19.19 -8.15
N TYR A 170 -10.21 -19.20 -8.51
CA TYR A 170 -9.73 -18.67 -9.80
C TYR A 170 -10.00 -19.72 -10.87
N LEU A 171 -10.62 -19.29 -11.97
CA LEU A 171 -10.90 -20.11 -13.15
C LEU A 171 -9.78 -19.99 -14.17
#